data_AF-A0A165L2L7-F1
#
_entry.id   AF-A0A165L2L7-F1
#
_cell.length_a   1.000
_cell.length_b   1.000
_cell.length_c   1.000
_cell.angle_alpha   90.00
_cell.angle_beta   90.00
_cell.angle_gamma   90.00
#
_symmetry.space_group_name_H-M   'P 1'
#
loop_
_entity.id
_entity.type
_entity.pdbx_description
1 polymer ?
#
loop_
_entity_poly.entity_id
_entity_poly.type
_entity_poly.pdbx_seq_one_letter_code
_entity_poly.pdbx_strand_id
1 'polypeptide(L)'
;MTRKRELLISLSGGFLCLFFLGGFALTILPMDEATYADKVFPLLQGNLSGDELGQNFEAVKTLSTWFAITLLVVLCLIALASFFLKGNRNPGRAGTILIVAGGTTLIGTQLVAFPLAFLFFLAAALCFFRKQPNKKGVIHA
;
A
#
# COMPACT_ATOMS: atom_id res chain seq x y z
N MET A 1 -11.99 -23.84 -7.18
CA MET A 1 -11.66 -22.68 -8.04
C MET A 1 -10.78 -21.71 -7.27
N THR A 2 -9.55 -21.49 -7.74
CA THR A 2 -8.59 -20.59 -7.09
C THR A 2 -9.01 -19.13 -7.26
N ARG A 3 -8.95 -18.34 -6.17
CA ARG A 3 -9.24 -16.89 -6.14
C ARG A 3 -8.10 -16.08 -6.78
N LYS A 4 -7.75 -16.43 -8.03
CA LYS A 4 -6.60 -15.90 -8.77
C LYS A 4 -6.76 -14.40 -9.08
N ARG A 5 -7.98 -13.94 -9.34
CA ARG A 5 -8.27 -12.53 -9.65
C ARG A 5 -8.06 -11.63 -8.44
N GLU A 6 -8.57 -12.02 -7.27
CA GLU A 6 -8.38 -11.26 -6.03
C GLU A 6 -6.90 -11.21 -5.65
N LEU A 7 -6.21 -12.34 -5.75
CA LEU A 7 -4.76 -12.40 -5.51
C LEU A 7 -3.97 -11.52 -6.49
N LEU A 8 -4.32 -11.54 -7.78
CA LEU A 8 -3.66 -10.72 -8.79
C LEU A 8 -3.83 -9.23 -8.48
N ILE A 9 -5.04 -8.78 -8.16
CA ILE A 9 -5.31 -7.37 -7.83
C ILE A 9 -4.53 -6.94 -6.58
N SER A 10 -4.53 -7.76 -5.51
CA SER A 10 -3.77 -7.47 -4.30
C SER A 10 -2.26 -7.42 -4.55
N LEU A 11 -1.72 -8.31 -5.38
CA LEU A 11 -0.31 -8.31 -5.76
C LEU A 11 0.05 -7.09 -6.63
N SER A 12 -0.80 -6.73 -7.60
CA SER A 12 -0.61 -5.52 -8.41
C SER A 12 -0.65 -4.26 -7.54
N GLY A 13 -1.58 -4.16 -6.59
CA GLY A 13 -1.62 -3.06 -5.63
C GLY A 13 -0.37 -3.01 -4.75
N GLY A 14 0.11 -4.16 -4.27
CA GLY A 14 1.36 -4.26 -3.50
C GLY A 14 2.59 -3.85 -4.30
N PHE A 15 2.66 -4.28 -5.56
CA PHE A 15 3.74 -3.89 -6.47
C PHE A 15 3.76 -2.38 -6.73
N LEU A 16 2.59 -1.78 -6.98
CA LEU A 16 2.48 -0.33 -7.17
C LEU A 16 2.85 0.43 -5.88
N CYS A 17 2.46 -0.06 -4.70
CA CYS A 17 2.89 0.54 -3.44
C CYS A 17 4.41 0.48 -3.28
N LEU A 18 5.01 -0.67 -3.59
CA LEU A 18 6.47 -0.83 -3.54
C LEU A 18 7.17 0.10 -4.53
N PHE A 19 6.64 0.24 -5.74
CA PHE A 19 7.20 1.13 -6.75
C PHE A 19 7.12 2.61 -6.34
N PHE A 20 5.93 3.09 -5.96
CA PHE A 20 5.72 4.50 -5.64
C PHE A 20 6.23 4.90 -4.25
N LEU A 21 5.76 4.23 -3.18
CA LEU A 21 6.17 4.56 -1.82
C LEU A 21 7.60 4.10 -1.57
N GLY A 22 7.94 2.89 -2.02
CA GLY A 22 9.29 2.33 -1.84
C GLY A 22 10.31 3.05 -2.70
N GLY A 23 9.99 3.35 -3.96
CA GLY A 23 10.85 4.15 -4.83
C GLY A 23 11.12 5.54 -4.26
N PHE A 24 10.08 6.23 -3.77
CA PHE A 24 10.25 7.51 -3.08
C PHE A 24 11.13 7.37 -1.83
N ALA A 25 10.81 6.39 -0.97
CA ALA A 25 11.52 6.18 0.27
C ALA A 25 13.01 5.90 0.06
N LEU A 26 13.32 4.94 -0.81
CA LEU A 26 14.68 4.51 -1.12
C LEU A 26 15.51 5.60 -1.84
N THR A 27 14.85 6.55 -2.51
CA THR A 27 15.55 7.68 -3.14
C THR A 27 15.86 8.78 -2.13
N ILE A 28 14.91 9.12 -1.26
CA ILE A 28 15.02 10.27 -0.35
C ILE A 28 15.78 9.95 0.94
N LEU A 29 15.58 8.77 1.55
CA LEU A 29 16.22 8.40 2.82
C LEU A 29 17.76 8.47 2.80
N PRO A 30 18.45 7.87 1.80
CA PRO A 30 19.90 7.90 1.74
C PRO A 30 20.46 9.21 1.17
N MET A 31 19.60 10.09 0.64
CA MET A 31 20.01 11.36 0.04
C MET A 31 20.56 12.30 1.11
N ASP A 32 21.66 12.97 0.77
CA ASP A 32 22.25 14.06 1.54
C ASP A 32 21.64 15.41 1.13
N GLU A 33 21.78 16.40 2.00
CA GLU A 33 21.16 17.72 1.82
C GLU A 33 21.68 18.44 0.57
N ALA A 34 22.95 18.24 0.21
CA ALA A 34 23.53 18.84 -0.99
C ALA A 34 22.91 18.28 -2.28
N THR A 35 22.70 16.96 -2.37
CA THR A 35 22.03 16.35 -3.52
C THR A 35 20.54 16.71 -3.55
N TYR A 36 19.90 16.81 -2.38
CA TYR A 36 18.51 17.26 -2.29
C TYR A 36 18.35 18.68 -2.83
N ALA A 37 19.23 19.60 -2.43
CA ALA A 37 19.26 21.00 -2.88
C ALA A 37 19.39 21.13 -4.40
N ASP A 38 20.20 20.27 -5.02
CA ASP A 38 20.48 20.33 -6.46
C ASP A 38 19.40 19.63 -7.32
N LYS A 39 18.83 18.50 -6.84
CA LYS A 39 17.97 17.63 -7.66
C LYS A 39 16.49 17.69 -7.33
N VAL A 40 16.14 17.86 -6.05
CA VAL A 40 14.76 17.70 -5.57
C VAL A 40 14.15 19.04 -5.19
N PHE A 41 14.91 19.87 -4.48
CA PHE A 41 14.47 21.18 -4.05
C PHE A 41 14.00 22.08 -5.22
N PRO A 42 14.65 22.14 -6.39
CA PRO A 42 14.18 22.93 -7.53
C PRO A 42 12.83 22.46 -8.10
N LEU A 43 12.52 21.17 -7.94
CA LEU A 43 11.24 20.59 -8.38
C LEU A 43 10.10 20.92 -7.40
N LEU A 44 10.44 21.16 -6.13
CA LEU A 44 9.51 21.53 -5.08
C LEU A 44 9.39 23.06 -4.90
N GLN A 45 10.34 23.82 -5.44
CA GLN A 45 10.59 25.21 -5.02
C GLN A 45 9.43 26.16 -5.28
N GLY A 46 8.73 26.15 -6.41
CA GLY A 46 7.69 27.18 -6.65
C GLY A 46 8.13 28.59 -6.19
N ASN A 47 7.33 29.30 -5.39
CA ASN A 47 7.65 30.61 -4.78
C ASN A 47 8.42 30.54 -3.44
N LEU A 48 9.03 29.41 -3.06
CA LEU A 48 9.70 29.25 -1.76
C LEU A 48 11.13 29.82 -1.81
N SER A 49 11.46 30.66 -0.83
CA SER A 49 12.80 31.24 -0.65
C SER A 49 13.81 30.19 -0.17
N GLY A 50 15.07 30.31 -0.63
CA GLY A 50 16.16 29.36 -0.32
C GLY A 50 16.49 29.21 1.17
N ASP A 51 16.02 30.10 2.04
CA ASP A 51 16.18 30.03 3.50
C ASP A 51 15.41 28.86 4.14
N GLU A 52 14.44 28.25 3.44
CA GLU A 52 13.64 27.14 3.97
C GLU A 52 14.19 25.75 3.61
N LEU A 53 15.35 25.66 2.95
CA LEU A 53 15.89 24.41 2.40
C LEU A 53 16.06 23.31 3.44
N GLY A 54 16.68 23.62 4.58
CA GLY A 54 16.94 22.64 5.65
C GLY A 54 15.65 22.10 6.27
N GLN A 55 14.67 22.98 6.53
CA GLN A 55 13.35 22.57 7.05
C GLN A 55 12.59 21.70 6.04
N ASN A 56 12.66 22.06 4.76
CA ASN A 56 12.01 21.31 3.70
C ASN A 56 12.63 19.92 3.53
N PHE A 57 13.96 19.84 3.59
CA PHE A 57 14.70 18.57 3.56
C PHE A 57 14.31 17.65 4.73
N GLU A 58 14.26 18.17 5.95
CA GLU A 58 13.86 17.40 7.13
C GLU A 58 12.41 16.91 7.03
N ALA A 59 11.49 17.76 6.55
CA ALA A 59 10.10 17.40 6.33
C ALA A 59 9.96 16.27 5.29
N VAL A 60 10.68 16.37 4.17
CA VAL A 60 10.66 15.36 3.10
C VAL A 60 11.28 14.03 3.56
N LYS A 61 12.37 14.06 4.34
CA LYS A 61 12.93 12.84 4.96
C LYS A 61 11.98 12.20 5.96
N THR A 62 11.28 13.01 6.75
CA THR A 62 10.28 12.52 7.71
C THR A 62 9.11 11.85 6.98
N LEU A 63 8.57 12.48 5.94
CA LEU A 63 7.51 11.91 5.08
C LEU A 63 7.97 10.60 4.43
N SER A 64 9.18 10.59 3.88
CA SER A 64 9.80 9.42 3.27
C SER A 64 9.94 8.25 4.25
N THR A 65 10.31 8.53 5.50
CA THR A 65 10.38 7.54 6.58
C THR A 65 8.99 6.96 6.89
N TRP A 66 7.96 7.81 6.99
CA TRP A 66 6.57 7.37 7.17
C TRP A 66 6.08 6.49 6.02
N PHE A 67 6.43 6.83 4.79
CA PHE A 67 6.08 6.02 3.61
C PHE A 67 6.78 4.65 3.65
N ALA A 68 8.05 4.60 4.07
CA ALA A 68 8.79 3.35 4.23
C ALA A 68 8.16 2.42 5.27
N ILE A 69 7.83 2.96 6.45
CA ILE A 69 7.17 2.22 7.54
C ILE A 69 5.80 1.71 7.07
N THR A 70 5.02 2.60 6.44
CA THR A 70 3.68 2.27 5.91
C THR A 70 3.78 1.14 4.89
N LEU A 71 4.73 1.23 3.95
CA LEU A 71 4.95 0.21 2.95
C LEU A 71 5.25 -1.14 3.59
N LEU A 72 6.14 -1.18 4.59
CA LEU A 72 6.50 -2.43 5.27
C LEU A 72 5.27 -3.08 5.92
N VAL A 73 4.45 -2.30 6.63
CA VAL A 73 3.21 -2.78 7.25
C VAL A 73 2.23 -3.31 6.18
N VAL A 74 2.03 -2.56 5.11
CA VAL A 74 1.12 -2.93 4.01
C VAL A 74 1.59 -4.22 3.33
N LEU A 75 2.89 -4.39 3.07
CA LEU A 75 3.44 -5.60 2.48
C LEU A 75 3.23 -6.83 3.39
N CYS A 76 3.41 -6.68 4.70
CA CYS A 76 3.11 -7.73 5.67
C CYS A 76 1.62 -8.12 5.64
N LEU A 77 0.72 -7.13 5.57
CA LEU A 77 -0.73 -7.37 5.47
C LEU A 77 -1.09 -8.08 4.16
N ILE A 78 -0.50 -7.67 3.03
CA ILE A 78 -0.72 -8.31 1.73
C ILE A 78 -0.20 -9.75 1.72
N ALA A 79 0.96 -10.02 2.31
CA ALA A 79 1.50 -11.37 2.45
C ALA A 79 0.55 -12.25 3.27
N LEU A 80 0.04 -11.73 4.39
CA LEU A 80 -0.94 -12.43 5.23
C LEU A 80 -2.26 -12.68 4.50
N ALA A 81 -2.81 -11.67 3.82
CA ALA A 81 -4.02 -11.81 3.00
C ALA A 81 -3.83 -12.84 1.88
N SER A 82 -2.68 -12.82 1.21
CA SER A 82 -2.32 -13.75 0.14
C SER A 82 -2.27 -15.19 0.64
N PHE A 83 -1.76 -15.41 1.85
CA PHE A 83 -1.77 -16.72 2.50
C PHE A 83 -3.20 -17.23 2.74
N PHE A 84 -4.12 -16.37 3.20
CA PHE A 84 -5.53 -16.76 3.39
C PHE A 84 -6.31 -16.97 2.09
N LEU A 85 -5.96 -16.23 1.03
CA LEU A 85 -6.51 -16.37 -0.32
C LEU A 85 -6.02 -17.64 -1.01
N LYS A 86 -4.76 -18.03 -0.80
CA LYS A 86 -4.18 -19.26 -1.33
C LYS A 86 -4.87 -20.47 -0.70
N GLY A 87 -5.50 -21.30 -1.53
CA GLY A 87 -6.27 -22.47 -1.08
C GLY A 87 -7.72 -22.18 -0.65
N ASN A 88 -8.23 -20.96 -0.83
CA ASN A 88 -9.61 -20.57 -0.47
C ASN A 88 -9.98 -20.92 0.98
N ARG A 89 -9.01 -20.79 1.91
CA ARG A 89 -9.15 -21.24 3.30
C ARG A 89 -10.14 -20.38 4.07
N ASN A 90 -10.00 -19.05 3.98
CA ASN A 90 -10.95 -18.12 4.58
C ASN A 90 -10.96 -16.75 3.87
N PRO A 91 -11.63 -16.62 2.72
CA PRO A 91 -11.68 -15.37 1.95
C PRO A 91 -12.34 -14.20 2.69
N GLY A 92 -13.23 -14.44 3.65
CA GLY A 92 -13.80 -13.36 4.47
C GLY A 92 -12.74 -12.65 5.32
N ARG A 93 -11.86 -13.44 5.97
CA ARG A 93 -10.72 -12.88 6.73
C ARG A 93 -9.72 -12.17 5.83
N ALA A 94 -9.44 -12.73 4.64
CA ALA A 94 -8.57 -12.07 3.67
C ALA A 94 -9.13 -10.70 3.23
N GLY A 95 -10.45 -10.61 3.02
CA GLY A 95 -11.13 -9.34 2.73
C GLY A 95 -10.94 -8.30 3.84
N THR A 96 -11.13 -8.67 5.11
CA THR A 96 -10.88 -7.77 6.24
C THR A 96 -9.43 -7.29 6.29
N ILE A 97 -8.46 -8.19 6.09
CA ILE A 97 -7.03 -7.82 6.08
C ILE A 97 -6.73 -6.84 4.94
N LEU A 98 -7.35 -7.02 3.76
CA LEU A 98 -7.18 -6.11 2.62
C LEU A 98 -7.82 -4.73 2.88
N ILE A 99 -8.94 -4.66 3.60
CA ILE A 99 -9.50 -3.37 4.06
C ILE A 99 -8.50 -2.68 4.99
N VAL A 100 -7.94 -3.41 5.95
CA VAL A 100 -6.92 -2.85 6.85
C VAL A 100 -5.70 -2.37 6.06
N ALA A 101 -5.23 -3.14 5.08
CA ALA A 101 -4.12 -2.72 4.20
C ALA A 101 -4.42 -1.44 3.42
N GLY A 102 -5.62 -1.32 2.85
CA GLY A 102 -6.09 -0.09 2.20
C GLY A 102 -6.16 1.10 3.17
N GLY A 103 -6.71 0.89 4.36
CA GLY A 103 -6.79 1.91 5.40
C GLY A 103 -5.42 2.38 5.89
N THR A 104 -4.50 1.46 6.13
CA THR A 104 -3.11 1.78 6.48
C THR A 104 -2.42 2.54 5.37
N THR A 105 -2.63 2.17 4.10
CA THR A 105 -2.07 2.89 2.94
C THR A 105 -2.58 4.33 2.89
N LEU A 106 -3.87 4.54 3.13
CA LEU A 106 -4.47 5.88 3.17
C LEU A 106 -3.92 6.74 4.31
N ILE A 107 -3.94 6.21 5.54
CA ILE A 107 -3.51 6.95 6.73
C ILE A 107 -2.01 7.25 6.64
N GLY A 108 -1.20 6.26 6.28
CA GLY A 108 0.25 6.40 6.22
C GLY A 108 0.76 7.31 5.09
N THR A 109 -0.09 7.60 4.10
CA THR A 109 0.24 8.52 3.00
C THR A 109 -0.56 9.81 3.05
N GLN A 110 -1.28 10.09 4.14
CA GLN A 110 -2.12 11.28 4.29
C GLN A 110 -3.10 11.45 3.11
N LEU A 111 -3.73 10.34 2.69
CA LEU A 111 -4.67 10.22 1.57
C LEU A 111 -4.06 10.44 0.16
N VAL A 112 -2.76 10.71 0.03
CA VAL A 112 -2.11 10.89 -1.27
C VAL A 112 -2.17 9.62 -2.12
N ALA A 113 -1.99 8.44 -1.50
CA ALA A 113 -2.01 7.16 -2.19
C ALA A 113 -3.44 6.57 -2.33
N PHE A 114 -4.48 7.40 -2.44
CA PHE A 114 -5.85 6.92 -2.61
C PHE A 114 -6.03 5.96 -3.81
N PRO A 115 -5.48 6.22 -5.01
CA PRO A 115 -5.60 5.29 -6.14
C PRO A 115 -4.99 3.91 -5.84
N LEU A 116 -3.93 3.87 -5.03
CA LEU A 116 -3.26 2.63 -4.63
C LEU A 116 -4.10 1.87 -3.60
N ALA A 117 -4.60 2.57 -2.58
CA ALA A 117 -5.48 2.00 -1.56
C ALA A 117 -6.79 1.44 -2.14
N PHE A 118 -7.31 2.08 -3.19
CA PHE A 118 -8.53 1.65 -3.88
C PHE A 118 -8.43 0.21 -4.41
N LEU A 119 -7.27 -0.20 -4.90
CA LEU A 119 -7.06 -1.58 -5.39
C LEU A 119 -7.24 -2.61 -4.26
N PHE A 120 -6.80 -2.29 -3.04
CA PHE A 120 -6.99 -3.17 -1.88
C PHE A 120 -8.46 -3.24 -1.45
N PHE A 121 -9.17 -2.11 -1.46
CA PHE A 121 -10.61 -2.11 -1.19
C PHE A 121 -11.41 -2.86 -2.25
N LEU A 122 -11.03 -2.75 -3.52
CA LEU A 122 -11.64 -3.50 -4.61
C LEU A 122 -11.42 -5.01 -4.44
N ALA A 123 -10.19 -5.42 -4.12
CA ALA A 123 -9.88 -6.82 -3.83
C ALA A 123 -10.63 -7.34 -2.60
N ALA A 124 -10.79 -6.52 -1.56
CA ALA A 124 -11.59 -6.84 -0.39
C ALA A 124 -13.08 -7.00 -0.72
N ALA A 125 -13.65 -6.08 -1.50
CA ALA A 125 -15.05 -6.14 -1.94
C ALA A 125 -15.30 -7.43 -2.73
N LEU A 126 -14.40 -7.80 -3.65
CA LEU A 126 -14.49 -9.07 -4.38
C LEU A 126 -14.41 -10.30 -3.46
N CYS A 127 -13.62 -10.22 -2.38
CA CYS A 127 -13.57 -11.29 -1.37
C CYS A 127 -14.93 -11.52 -0.70
N PHE A 128 -15.66 -10.44 -0.36
CA PHE A 128 -16.97 -10.50 0.29
C PHE A 128 -18.12 -10.84 -0.67
N PHE A 129 -18.19 -10.18 -1.84
CA PHE A 129 -19.33 -10.31 -2.76
C PHE A 129 -19.31 -11.60 -3.58
N ARG A 130 -18.15 -12.22 -3.78
CA ARG A 130 -18.09 -13.49 -4.51
C ARG A 130 -18.59 -14.63 -3.63
N LYS A 131 -19.79 -15.13 -3.97
CA LYS A 131 -20.42 -16.32 -3.36
C LYS A 131 -19.37 -17.38 -3.05
N GLN A 132 -19.25 -17.74 -1.78
CA GLN A 132 -18.51 -18.94 -1.38
C GLN A 132 -19.13 -20.12 -2.14
N PRO A 133 -18.35 -21.00 -2.78
CA PRO A 133 -18.90 -22.27 -3.24
C PRO A 133 -19.55 -22.93 -2.01
N ASN A 134 -20.85 -23.10 -2.10
CA ASN A 134 -21.74 -23.54 -1.05
C ASN A 134 -21.18 -24.84 -0.43
N LYS A 135 -20.63 -24.81 0.78
CA LYS A 135 -20.57 -26.01 1.64
C LYS A 135 -21.97 -26.21 2.26
N LYS A 136 -23.01 -26.32 1.42
CA LYS A 136 -24.28 -26.96 1.80
C LYS A 136 -24.51 -28.07 0.80
N GLY A 137 -24.12 -29.26 1.23
CA GLY A 137 -24.21 -30.49 0.48
C GLY A 137 -23.80 -31.67 1.35
N VAL A 138 -24.16 -31.65 2.63
CA VAL A 138 -24.34 -32.89 3.40
C VAL A 138 -25.77 -32.81 3.91
N ILE A 139 -26.65 -33.34 3.07
CA ILE A 139 -27.99 -33.76 3.50
C ILE A 139 -27.71 -34.96 4.40
N HIS A 140 -27.84 -34.81 5.72
CA HIS A 140 -28.09 -35.97 6.55
C HIS A 140 -29.58 -36.28 6.39
N ALA A 141 -29.85 -37.31 5.57
CA ALA A 141 -31.09 -38.05 5.59
C ALA A 141 -31.14 -38.93 6.84
#